data_AF-A0A1Q6V346-F1
#
_entry.id   AF-A0A1Q6V346-F1
#
_cell.length_a   1.000
_cell.length_b   1.000
_cell.length_c   1.000
_cell.angle_alpha   90.00
_cell.angle_beta   90.00
_cell.angle_gamma   90.00
#
_symmetry.space_group_name_H-M   'P 1'
#
loop_
_entity.id
_entity.type
_entity.pdbx_description
1 polymer ?
#
loop_
_entity_poly.entity_id
_entity_poly.type
_entity_poly.pdbx_seq_one_letter_code
_entity_poly.pdbx_strand_id
1 'polypeptide(L)'
;MMESRAFIAGLIVGILATVTMDVVAVIALRLGIAGRGPRRTGPDLIGRWIGYVLQGKFRHTDILQTPPLRGELLMGLAAHYSIGIVLTLVYLGLLVVAHATPTALSAILYGTATTVFPWFLMFPSQGMGWLGRDAP
;
A
#
# COMPACT_ATOMS: atom_id res chain seq x y z
N MET A 1 -15.99 4.27 26.17
CA MET A 1 -16.72 5.03 25.13
C MET A 1 -15.82 5.92 24.27
N MET A 2 -14.89 6.68 24.85
CA MET A 2 -13.99 7.59 24.09
C MET A 2 -12.99 6.83 23.20
N GLU A 3 -12.40 5.75 23.70
CA GLU A 3 -11.48 4.90 22.92
C GLU A 3 -12.16 4.22 21.73
N SER A 4 -13.40 3.75 21.91
CA SER A 4 -14.19 3.13 20.84
C SER A 4 -14.50 4.12 19.71
N ARG A 5 -14.77 5.39 20.04
CA ARG A 5 -15.02 6.45 19.05
C ARG A 5 -13.74 6.80 18.27
N ALA A 6 -12.60 6.91 18.96
CA ALA A 6 -11.32 7.17 18.34
C ALA A 6 -10.90 6.03 17.38
N PHE A 7 -11.13 4.78 17.79
CA PHE A 7 -10.87 3.62 16.95
C PHE A 7 -11.73 3.61 15.68
N ILE A 8 -13.05 3.80 15.81
CA ILE A 8 -13.96 3.86 14.66
C ILE A 8 -13.58 5.01 13.71
N ALA A 9 -13.25 6.18 14.26
CA ALA A 9 -12.76 7.30 13.46
C ALA A 9 -11.47 6.93 12.70
N GLY A 10 -10.54 6.25 13.36
CA GLY A 10 -9.31 5.75 12.72
C GLY A 10 -9.58 4.78 11.57
N LEU A 11 -10.54 3.86 11.73
CA LEU A 11 -10.97 2.95 10.65
C LEU A 11 -11.49 3.72 9.44
N ILE A 12 -12.40 4.67 9.67
CA ILE A 12 -13.01 5.49 8.60
C ILE A 12 -11.94 6.32 7.89
N VAL A 13 -11.07 6.99 8.66
CA VAL A 13 -9.98 7.80 8.11
C VAL A 13 -9.01 6.95 7.30
N GLY A 14 -8.66 5.75 7.78
CA GLY A 14 -7.78 4.84 7.05
C GLY A 14 -8.36 4.38 5.71
N ILE A 15 -9.65 4.06 5.67
CA ILE A 15 -10.36 3.74 4.43
C ILE A 15 -10.35 4.95 3.48
N LEU A 16 -10.73 6.12 3.96
CA LEU A 16 -10.79 7.34 3.14
C LEU A 16 -9.41 7.75 2.61
N ALA A 17 -8.36 7.60 3.42
CA ALA A 17 -6.98 7.87 3.01
C ALA A 17 -6.56 6.91 1.89
N THR A 18 -6.86 5.62 2.04
CA THR A 18 -6.55 4.60 1.02
C THR A 18 -7.31 4.88 -0.28
N VAL A 19 -8.61 5.18 -0.21
CA VAL A 19 -9.42 5.56 -1.38
C VAL A 19 -8.86 6.81 -2.05
N THR A 20 -8.44 7.80 -1.28
CA THR A 20 -7.86 9.04 -1.81
C THR A 20 -6.57 8.73 -2.57
N MET A 21 -5.71 7.87 -2.03
CA MET A 21 -4.50 7.42 -2.72
C MET A 21 -4.83 6.72 -4.05
N ASP A 22 -5.81 5.82 -4.05
CA ASP A 22 -6.24 5.10 -5.25
C ASP A 22 -6.78 6.06 -6.32
N VAL A 23 -7.62 7.02 -5.92
CA VAL A 23 -8.17 8.05 -6.82
C VAL A 23 -7.06 8.92 -7.39
N VAL A 24 -6.12 9.38 -6.56
CA VAL A 24 -4.97 10.17 -7.02
C VAL A 24 -4.11 9.37 -8.00
N ALA A 25 -3.85 8.09 -7.72
CA ALA A 25 -3.11 7.21 -8.62
C ALA A 25 -3.82 7.07 -9.98
N VAL A 26 -5.15 6.86 -9.97
CA VAL A 26 -5.95 6.80 -11.21
C VAL A 26 -5.90 8.13 -11.96
N ILE A 27 -6.04 9.27 -11.28
CA ILE A 27 -5.97 10.60 -11.91
C ILE A 27 -4.57 10.81 -12.53
N ALA A 28 -3.51 10.53 -11.79
CA ALA A 28 -2.13 10.68 -12.27
C ALA A 28 -1.86 9.82 -13.52
N LEU A 29 -2.40 8.59 -13.56
CA LEU A 29 -2.35 7.72 -14.74
C LEU A 29 -3.13 8.31 -15.91
N ARG A 30 -4.34 8.83 -15.68
CA ARG A 30 -5.19 9.43 -16.73
C ARG A 30 -4.57 10.69 -17.31
N LEU A 31 -3.84 11.45 -16.51
CA LEU A 31 -3.13 12.67 -16.91
C LEU A 31 -1.76 12.38 -17.53
N GLY A 32 -1.30 11.12 -17.55
CA GLY A 32 0.01 10.73 -18.07
C GLY A 32 1.20 11.21 -17.24
N ILE A 33 0.95 11.58 -15.97
CA ILE A 33 1.97 12.04 -15.01
C ILE A 33 2.74 10.84 -14.46
N ALA A 34 2.02 9.77 -14.12
CA ALA A 34 2.61 8.46 -13.92
C ALA A 34 2.87 7.87 -15.32
N GLY A 35 4.13 7.51 -15.62
CA GLY A 35 4.60 7.21 -16.97
C GLY A 35 3.78 6.16 -17.75
N ARG A 36 4.07 6.01 -19.04
CA ARG A 36 3.40 5.08 -19.98
C ARG A 36 3.74 3.59 -19.75
N GLY A 37 3.97 3.17 -18.51
CA GLY A 37 4.18 1.77 -18.17
C GLY A 37 2.89 0.96 -18.34
N PRO A 38 2.93 -0.25 -18.92
CA PRO A 38 1.73 -1.04 -19.16
C PRO A 38 1.09 -1.53 -17.86
N ARG A 39 0.00 -0.88 -17.44
CA ARG A 39 -1.20 -1.42 -16.75
C ARG A 39 -1.04 -2.41 -15.57
N ARG A 40 0.15 -2.69 -15.02
CA ARG A 40 0.37 -3.90 -14.21
C ARG A 40 1.17 -3.67 -12.94
N THR A 41 0.72 -2.73 -12.11
CA THR A 41 1.03 -2.67 -10.66
C THR A 41 -0.26 -2.47 -9.89
N GLY A 42 -1.27 -3.27 -10.21
CA GLY A 42 -2.57 -3.24 -9.56
C GLY A 42 -2.59 -4.04 -8.24
N PRO A 43 -3.67 -3.91 -7.46
CA PRO A 43 -3.85 -4.68 -6.23
C PRO A 43 -3.78 -6.20 -6.45
N ASP A 44 -4.13 -6.70 -7.64
CA ASP A 44 -4.02 -8.11 -8.02
C ASP A 44 -2.61 -8.68 -7.84
N LEU A 45 -1.56 -7.91 -8.16
CA LEU A 45 -0.17 -8.36 -7.97
C LEU A 45 0.26 -8.37 -6.51
N ILE A 46 -0.30 -7.48 -5.69
CA ILE A 46 -0.11 -7.52 -4.24
C ILE A 46 -0.74 -8.80 -3.69
N GLY A 47 -1.95 -9.13 -4.11
CA GLY A 47 -2.61 -10.37 -3.69
C GLY A 47 -1.89 -11.62 -4.21
N ARG A 48 -1.38 -11.60 -5.45
CA ARG A 48 -0.56 -12.69 -5.98
C ARG A 48 0.69 -12.88 -5.13
N TRP A 49 1.40 -11.79 -4.83
CA TRP A 49 2.59 -11.81 -4.00
C TRP A 49 2.31 -12.38 -2.61
N ILE A 50 1.28 -11.87 -1.92
CA ILE A 50 0.88 -12.37 -0.60
C ILE A 50 0.51 -13.86 -0.66
N GLY A 51 -0.29 -14.26 -1.64
CA GLY A 51 -0.72 -15.65 -1.79
C GLY A 51 0.45 -16.62 -1.99
N TYR A 52 1.48 -16.22 -2.75
CA TYR A 52 2.69 -17.02 -2.92
C TYR A 52 3.64 -16.97 -1.73
N VAL A 53 3.74 -15.84 -1.03
CA VAL A 53 4.46 -15.72 0.24
C VAL A 53 3.88 -16.69 1.28
N LEU A 54 2.55 -16.79 1.37
CA LEU A 54 1.87 -17.75 2.23
C LEU A 54 2.12 -19.21 1.83
N GLN A 55 2.52 -19.47 0.58
CA GLN A 55 2.94 -20.77 0.07
C GLN A 55 4.46 -20.99 0.16
N GLY A 56 5.21 -20.09 0.79
CA GLY A 56 6.66 -20.17 0.97
C GLY A 56 7.50 -19.63 -0.20
N LYS A 57 6.87 -19.07 -1.24
CA LYS A 57 7.58 -18.41 -2.34
C LYS A 57 7.67 -16.91 -2.08
N PHE A 58 8.81 -16.50 -1.51
CA PHE A 58 9.06 -15.11 -1.13
C PHE A 58 9.62 -14.22 -2.25
N ARG A 59 10.13 -14.80 -3.34
CA ARG A 59 10.78 -14.06 -4.43
C ARG A 59 10.30 -14.57 -5.79
N HIS A 60 10.10 -13.64 -6.72
CA HIS A 60 9.69 -13.86 -8.09
C HIS A 60 10.74 -13.21 -9.02
N THR A 61 11.10 -13.90 -10.10
CA THR A 61 11.92 -13.30 -11.16
C THR A 61 11.13 -12.21 -11.89
N ASP A 62 9.87 -12.51 -12.20
CA ASP A 62 8.88 -11.56 -12.69
C ASP A 62 7.50 -12.02 -12.18
N ILE A 63 6.87 -11.20 -11.33
CA ILE A 63 5.55 -11.52 -10.79
C ILE A 63 4.46 -11.52 -11.88
N LEU A 64 4.67 -10.82 -12.99
CA LEU A 64 3.74 -10.80 -14.11
C LEU A 64 3.66 -12.15 -14.82
N GLN A 65 4.74 -12.93 -14.80
CA GLN A 65 4.81 -14.30 -15.33
C GLN A 65 4.43 -15.36 -14.29
N THR A 66 4.26 -14.96 -13.03
CA THR A 66 3.82 -15.89 -11.99
C THR A 66 2.34 -16.24 -12.22
N PRO A 67 1.94 -17.52 -12.16
CA PRO A 67 0.55 -17.91 -12.39
C PRO A 67 -0.43 -17.15 -11.48
N PRO A 68 -1.56 -16.67 -12.00
CA PRO A 68 -2.55 -15.99 -11.18
C PRO A 68 -3.19 -16.93 -10.16
N LEU A 69 -3.46 -16.42 -8.96
CA LEU A 69 -4.20 -17.14 -7.94
C LEU A 69 -5.69 -16.77 -8.00
N ARG A 70 -6.56 -17.74 -7.70
CA ARG A 70 -8.00 -17.48 -7.61
C ARG A 70 -8.28 -16.50 -6.46
N GLY A 71 -8.89 -15.36 -6.79
CA GLY A 71 -9.22 -14.33 -5.80
C GLY A 71 -8.05 -13.39 -5.45
N GLU A 72 -6.95 -13.39 -6.21
CA GLU A 72 -5.79 -12.52 -5.94
C GLU A 72 -6.16 -11.02 -5.89
N LEU A 73 -7.09 -10.56 -6.73
CA LEU A 73 -7.55 -9.17 -6.67
C LEU A 73 -8.22 -8.83 -5.33
N LEU A 74 -9.13 -9.69 -4.85
CA LEU A 74 -9.83 -9.46 -3.58
C LEU A 74 -8.85 -9.51 -2.41
N MET A 75 -7.91 -10.47 -2.44
CA MET A 75 -6.84 -10.56 -1.44
C MET A 75 -5.97 -9.31 -1.44
N GLY A 76 -5.60 -8.82 -2.62
CA GLY A 76 -4.83 -7.60 -2.79
C GLY A 76 -5.54 -6.37 -2.25
N LEU A 77 -6.82 -6.20 -2.58
CA LEU A 77 -7.65 -5.11 -2.05
C LEU A 77 -7.80 -5.21 -0.53
N ALA A 78 -8.11 -6.40 -0.01
CA ALA A 78 -8.23 -6.60 1.43
C ALA A 78 -6.93 -6.26 2.16
N ALA A 79 -5.79 -6.70 1.64
CA ALA A 79 -4.47 -6.38 2.18
C ALA A 79 -4.19 -4.87 2.10
N HIS A 80 -4.44 -4.24 0.95
CA HIS A 80 -4.21 -2.82 0.72
C HIS A 80 -4.97 -1.94 1.72
N TYR A 81 -6.28 -2.19 1.88
CA TYR A 81 -7.12 -1.44 2.82
C TYR A 81 -6.77 -1.75 4.28
N SER A 82 -6.41 -3.00 4.59
CA SER A 82 -5.97 -3.37 5.94
C SER A 82 -4.67 -2.65 6.32
N ILE A 83 -3.69 -2.60 5.39
CA ILE A 83 -2.43 -1.88 5.59
C ILE A 83 -2.70 -0.39 5.80
N GLY A 84 -3.53 0.22 4.96
CA GLY A 84 -3.91 1.63 5.10
C GLY A 84 -4.50 1.95 6.47
N ILE A 85 -5.45 1.13 6.93
CA ILE A 85 -6.05 1.27 8.28
C ILE A 85 -4.99 1.12 9.38
N VAL A 86 -4.15 0.08 9.31
CA VAL A 86 -3.09 -0.15 10.31
C VAL A 86 -2.11 1.03 10.35
N LEU A 87 -1.67 1.51 9.20
CA LEU A 87 -0.76 2.65 9.11
C LEU A 87 -1.39 3.92 9.68
N THR A 88 -2.68 4.18 9.46
CA THR A 88 -3.40 5.30 10.08
C THR A 88 -3.47 5.16 11.59
N LEU A 89 -3.82 3.98 12.12
CA LEU A 89 -3.88 3.76 13.57
C LEU A 89 -2.51 3.93 14.23
N VAL A 90 -1.45 3.41 13.59
CA VAL A 90 -0.07 3.61 14.06
C VAL A 90 0.32 5.08 14.04
N TYR A 91 0.01 5.82 12.97
CA TYR A 91 0.28 7.26 12.89
C TYR A 91 -0.41 8.04 14.03
N LEU A 92 -1.69 7.79 14.26
CA LEU A 92 -2.44 8.43 15.34
C LEU A 92 -1.86 8.06 16.72
N GLY A 93 -1.48 6.80 16.92
CA GLY A 93 -0.82 6.34 18.15
C GLY A 93 0.53 7.04 18.37
N LEU A 94 1.35 7.19 17.33
CA LEU A 94 2.63 7.90 17.40
C LEU A 94 2.45 9.37 17.78
N LEU A 95 1.43 10.04 17.23
CA LEU A 95 1.12 11.42 17.61
C LEU A 95 0.75 11.56 19.09
N VAL A 96 -0.04 10.62 19.62
CA VAL A 96 -0.39 10.59 21.05
C VAL A 96 0.86 10.42 21.91
N VAL A 97 1.73 9.47 21.58
CA VAL A 97 2.99 9.23 22.32
C VAL A 97 3.93 10.43 22.23
N ALA A 98 3.98 11.10 21.08
CA ALA A 98 4.82 12.28 20.86
C ALA A 98 4.22 13.58 21.41
N HIS A 99 3.02 13.55 22.01
CA HIS A 99 2.25 14.74 22.40
C HIS A 99 2.12 15.77 21.27
N ALA A 100 2.00 15.30 20.03
CA ALA A 100 1.95 16.11 18.83
C ALA A 100 0.53 16.15 18.24
N THR A 101 0.22 17.22 17.52
CA THR A 101 -1.02 17.32 16.74
C THR A 101 -0.77 16.90 15.30
N PRO A 102 -1.77 16.31 14.61
CA PRO A 102 -1.64 15.96 13.20
C PRO A 102 -1.52 17.24 12.37
N THR A 103 -0.49 17.30 11.53
CA THR A 103 -0.31 18.35 10.52
C THR A 103 -0.24 17.72 9.13
N ALA A 104 -0.45 18.52 8.08
CA ALA A 104 -0.25 18.05 6.71
C ALA A 104 1.19 17.57 6.50
N LEU A 105 2.18 18.30 7.04
CA LEU A 105 3.58 17.95 6.94
C LEU A 105 3.90 16.61 7.62
N SER A 106 3.43 16.40 8.85
CA SER A 106 3.69 15.14 9.57
C SER A 106 3.02 13.94 8.89
N ALA A 107 1.83 14.12 8.32
CA ALA A 107 1.15 13.07 7.57
C ALA A 107 1.89 12.73 6.26
N ILE A 108 2.38 13.73 5.52
CA ILE A 108 3.18 13.53 4.31
C ILE A 108 4.49 12.82 4.65
N LEU A 109 5.23 13.29 5.66
CA LEU A 109 6.49 12.67 6.07
C LEU A 109 6.29 11.21 6.51
N TYR A 110 5.26 10.93 7.29
CA TYR A 110 4.93 9.57 7.70
C TYR A 110 4.56 8.70 6.49
N GLY A 111 3.69 9.18 5.61
CA GLY A 111 3.32 8.48 4.37
C GLY A 111 4.56 8.15 3.52
N THR A 112 5.42 9.14 3.27
CA THR A 112 6.67 8.94 2.53
C THR A 112 7.62 7.98 3.24
N ALA A 113 7.74 8.03 4.57
CA ALA A 113 8.57 7.08 5.30
C ALA A 113 8.07 5.64 5.13
N THR A 114 6.75 5.43 5.08
CA THR A 114 6.17 4.09 4.90
C THR A 114 6.38 3.51 3.49
N THR A 115 6.68 4.33 2.47
CA THR A 115 7.00 3.84 1.12
C THR A 115 8.37 3.17 1.01
N VAL A 116 9.21 3.29 2.04
CA VAL A 116 10.48 2.55 2.11
C VAL A 116 10.23 1.04 2.07
N PHE A 117 9.20 0.55 2.75
CA PHE A 117 8.90 -0.88 2.75
C PHE A 117 8.66 -1.45 1.34
N PRO A 118 7.73 -0.91 0.52
CA PRO A 118 7.53 -1.45 -0.83
C PRO A 118 8.76 -1.28 -1.73
N TRP A 119 9.54 -0.21 -1.58
CA TRP A 119 10.74 0.02 -2.40
C TRP A 119 11.87 -0.97 -2.20
N PHE A 120 12.06 -1.46 -0.97
CA PHE A 120 13.20 -2.30 -0.61
C PHE A 120 12.83 -3.75 -0.30
N LEU A 121 11.55 -4.05 -0.05
CA LEU A 121 11.08 -5.41 0.18
C LEU A 121 10.16 -5.89 -0.95
N MET A 122 9.04 -5.20 -1.16
CA MET A 122 8.00 -5.67 -2.09
C MET A 122 8.48 -5.67 -3.54
N PHE A 123 8.92 -4.53 -4.09
CA PHE A 123 9.35 -4.44 -5.49
C PHE A 123 10.52 -5.39 -5.83
N PRO A 124 11.59 -5.49 -5.02
CA PRO A 124 12.64 -6.47 -5.26
C PRO A 124 12.15 -7.93 -5.21
N SER A 125 11.22 -8.23 -4.30
CA SER A 125 10.67 -9.58 -4.18
C SER A 125 9.72 -9.96 -5.33
N GLN A 126 9.14 -8.97 -6.01
CA GLN A 126 8.28 -9.15 -7.17
C GLN A 126 9.05 -9.21 -8.50
N GLY A 127 10.37 -8.95 -8.47
CA GLY A 127 11.20 -8.89 -9.67
C GLY A 127 11.27 -7.49 -10.32
N MET A 128 10.73 -6.45 -9.66
CA MET A 128 10.72 -5.06 -10.17
C MET A 128 11.97 -4.25 -9.78
N GLY A 129 12.95 -4.92 -9.16
CA GLY A 129 14.19 -4.28 -8.73
C GLY A 129 14.04 -3.32 -7.55
N TRP A 130 15.16 -2.73 -7.14
CA TRP A 130 15.20 -1.71 -6.08
C TRP A 130 14.49 -0.45 -6.55
N LEU A 131 13.69 0.15 -5.66
CA LEU A 131 12.92 1.38 -5.95
C LEU A 131 11.95 1.24 -7.14
N GLY A 132 11.66 0.01 -7.60
CA GLY A 132 10.85 -0.22 -8.79
C GLY A 132 11.56 0.12 -10.10
N ARG A 133 12.91 0.16 -10.13
CA ARG A 133 13.69 0.51 -11.33
C ARG A 133 13.42 -0.38 -12.55
N ASP A 134 13.06 -1.64 -12.32
CA ASP A 134 12.78 -2.65 -13.34
C ASP A 134 11.26 -2.87 -13.46
N ALA A 135 10.45 -1.99 -12.85
CA ALA A 135 9.01 -2.01 -13.02
C ALA A 135 8.63 -1.62 -14.48
N PRO A 136 7.59 -2.23 -15.06
CA PRO A 136 7.18 -2.00 -16.45
C PRO A 136 6.77 -0.55 -16.77
#